data_AF-A0A1H2UPN5-F1
#
_entry.id   AF-A0A1H2UPN5-F1
#
_cell.length_a   1.000
_cell.length_b   1.000
_cell.length_c   1.000
_cell.angle_alpha   90.00
_cell.angle_beta   90.00
_cell.angle_gamma   90.00
#
_symmetry.space_group_name_H-M   'P 1'
#
loop_
_entity.id
_entity.type
_entity.pdbx_description
1 polymer ?
#
loop_
_entity_poly.entity_id
_entity_poly.type
_entity_poly.pdbx_seq_one_letter_code
_entity_poly.pdbx_strand_id
1 'polypeptide(L)'
;MELFHYHFWTTEIEETEAFYSSYGFEVVGRFALENYRIKRYDPPLTWDDFRNKGLKFRMIEMSLGQVRVTFGAGRMNTFGYFGYRVNGEEHASILRRAKEHGWGINKKERRTFLQPPTGPKIQLDWAEELPIGGKEELQSVLITSPEPYDSHDWLTVLGAEALVPAWQEKHAFELEKVVIQGAEEMETAQDPNGVYLEFRT
;
A
#
# COMPACT_ATOMS: atom_id res chain seq x y z
N MET A 1 10.47 3.62 -12.21
CA MET A 1 9.94 3.37 -10.85
C MET A 1 8.52 3.91 -10.76
N GLU A 2 7.62 3.19 -10.10
CA GLU A 2 6.19 3.51 -10.07
C GLU A 2 5.63 3.37 -8.64
N LEU A 3 4.96 4.40 -8.12
CA LEU A 3 4.18 4.32 -6.89
C LEU A 3 2.91 3.53 -7.18
N PHE A 4 2.67 2.44 -6.47
CA PHE A 4 1.56 1.53 -6.83
C PHE A 4 0.79 0.96 -5.66
N HIS A 5 1.33 1.06 -4.45
CA HIS A 5 0.83 0.29 -3.32
C HIS A 5 0.74 1.11 -2.05
N TYR A 6 -0.30 0.89 -1.25
CA TYR A 6 -0.36 1.34 0.13
C TYR A 6 -0.95 0.27 1.05
N HIS A 7 -0.49 0.29 2.29
CA HIS A 7 -0.82 -0.67 3.32
C HIS A 7 -1.28 0.00 4.60
N PHE A 8 -2.34 -0.54 5.21
CA PHE A 8 -2.78 -0.12 6.55
C PHE A 8 -3.27 -1.31 7.37
N TRP A 9 -3.34 -1.10 8.68
CA TRP A 9 -4.03 -1.98 9.61
C TRP A 9 -5.42 -1.43 9.85
N THR A 10 -6.42 -2.30 9.94
CA THR A 10 -7.82 -1.93 10.13
C THR A 10 -8.49 -2.80 11.21
N THR A 11 -9.44 -2.23 11.95
CA THR A 11 -10.34 -3.00 12.83
C THR A 11 -11.51 -3.60 12.06
N GLU A 12 -11.85 -3.05 10.89
CA GLU A 12 -13.04 -3.36 10.09
C GLU A 12 -12.63 -4.01 8.76
N ILE A 13 -12.05 -5.21 8.83
CA ILE A 13 -11.42 -5.84 7.67
C ILE A 13 -12.41 -6.20 6.56
N GLU A 14 -13.62 -6.60 6.93
CA GLU A 14 -14.64 -7.02 5.98
C GLU A 14 -15.32 -5.80 5.34
N GLU A 15 -15.64 -4.80 6.15
CA GLU A 15 -16.19 -3.52 5.73
C GLU A 15 -15.22 -2.80 4.78
N THR A 16 -13.92 -2.87 5.07
CA THR A 16 -12.87 -2.36 4.20
C THR A 16 -12.89 -3.08 2.84
N GLU A 17 -12.92 -4.43 2.83
CA GLU A 17 -13.00 -5.18 1.57
C GLU A 17 -14.25 -4.82 0.76
N ALA A 18 -15.41 -4.73 1.43
CA ALA A 18 -16.67 -4.39 0.79
C ALA A 18 -16.62 -2.98 0.18
N PHE A 19 -16.05 -2.00 0.89
CA PHE A 19 -15.85 -0.65 0.38
C PHE A 19 -15.00 -0.64 -0.88
N TYR A 20 -13.80 -1.23 -0.85
CA TYR A 20 -12.93 -1.24 -2.02
C TYR A 20 -13.60 -1.97 -3.21
N SER A 21 -14.34 -3.05 -2.92
CA SER A 21 -15.09 -3.80 -3.94
C SER A 21 -16.19 -2.95 -4.60
N SER A 22 -16.88 -2.08 -3.84
CA SER A 22 -17.89 -1.18 -4.42
C SER A 22 -17.29 -0.11 -5.33
N TYR A 23 -15.98 0.14 -5.21
CA TYR A 23 -15.21 1.04 -6.06
C TYR A 23 -14.42 0.31 -7.17
N GLY A 24 -14.82 -0.93 -7.49
CA GLY A 24 -14.26 -1.70 -8.60
C GLY A 24 -12.92 -2.37 -8.31
N PHE A 25 -12.42 -2.33 -7.07
CA PHE A 25 -11.25 -3.12 -6.71
C PHE A 25 -11.62 -4.60 -6.66
N GLU A 26 -10.77 -5.43 -7.25
CA GLU A 26 -10.89 -6.87 -7.22
C GLU A 26 -10.06 -7.45 -6.09
N VAL A 27 -10.57 -8.49 -5.42
CA VAL A 27 -9.80 -9.22 -4.42
C VAL A 27 -8.72 -10.04 -5.11
N VAL A 28 -7.46 -9.78 -4.77
CA VAL A 28 -6.31 -10.54 -5.27
C VAL A 28 -6.07 -11.77 -4.40
N GLY A 29 -6.30 -11.65 -3.10
CA GLY A 29 -6.16 -12.78 -2.17
C GLY A 29 -6.44 -12.41 -0.73
N ARG A 30 -6.97 -13.37 0.02
CA ARG A 30 -7.21 -13.26 1.47
C ARG A 30 -6.31 -14.22 2.21
N PHE A 31 -5.69 -13.76 3.28
CA PHE A 31 -4.74 -14.54 4.07
C PHE A 31 -5.27 -14.72 5.48
N ALA A 32 -5.59 -15.95 5.85
CA ALA A 32 -6.16 -16.27 7.17
C ALA A 32 -5.24 -17.19 7.97
N LEU A 33 -5.26 -17.02 9.30
CA LEU A 33 -4.62 -17.95 10.22
C LEU A 33 -5.55 -19.16 10.42
N GLU A 34 -5.14 -20.32 9.93
CA GLU A 34 -5.84 -21.60 10.10
C GLU A 34 -4.83 -22.63 10.62
N ASN A 35 -5.13 -23.29 11.74
CA ASN A 35 -4.26 -24.30 12.35
C ASN A 35 -2.80 -23.83 12.53
N TYR A 36 -2.63 -22.61 13.06
CA TYR A 36 -1.33 -21.96 13.29
C TYR A 36 -0.49 -21.69 12.03
N ARG A 37 -1.07 -21.79 10.83
CA ARG A 37 -0.43 -21.47 9.56
C ARG A 37 -1.21 -20.42 8.81
N ILE A 38 -0.52 -19.56 8.08
CA ILE A 38 -1.18 -18.65 7.13
C ILE A 38 -1.57 -19.45 5.90
N LYS A 39 -2.86 -19.41 5.56
CA LYS A 39 -3.41 -19.95 4.32
C LYS A 39 -3.98 -18.83 3.46
N ARG A 40 -3.83 -18.99 2.15
CA ARG A 40 -4.36 -18.08 1.12
C ARG A 40 -5.69 -18.61 0.61
N TYR A 41 -6.67 -17.73 0.45
CA TYR A 41 -8.00 -17.98 -0.10
C TYR A 41 -8.24 -16.96 -1.22
N ASP A 42 -8.33 -17.44 -2.45
CA ASP A 42 -8.50 -16.63 -3.65
C ASP A 42 -9.99 -16.55 -4.06
N PRO A 43 -10.40 -15.58 -4.89
CA PRO A 43 -11.70 -15.59 -5.56
C PRO A 43 -11.96 -16.91 -6.32
N PRO A 44 -13.22 -17.32 -6.52
CA PRO A 44 -14.47 -16.58 -6.25
C PRO A 44 -14.99 -16.73 -4.82
N LEU A 45 -14.20 -17.24 -3.87
CA LEU A 45 -14.63 -17.37 -2.47
C LEU A 45 -15.01 -16.01 -1.88
N THR A 46 -16.10 -15.97 -1.12
CA THR A 46 -16.64 -14.76 -0.46
C THR A 46 -16.70 -14.92 1.06
N TRP A 47 -17.04 -13.84 1.77
CA TRP A 47 -17.23 -13.87 3.22
C TRP A 47 -18.25 -14.92 3.70
N ASP A 48 -19.27 -15.20 2.90
CA ASP A 48 -20.28 -16.21 3.20
C ASP A 48 -19.69 -17.63 3.23
N ASP A 49 -18.68 -17.91 2.39
CA ASP A 49 -17.96 -19.20 2.39
C ASP A 49 -17.13 -19.42 3.66
N PHE A 50 -16.91 -18.38 4.47
CA PHE A 50 -16.02 -18.40 5.63
C PHE A 50 -16.74 -18.31 6.98
N ARG A 51 -18.01 -17.88 7.02
CA ARG A 51 -18.77 -17.62 8.26
C ARG A 51 -18.70 -18.74 9.29
N ASN A 52 -18.80 -19.98 8.84
CA ASN A 52 -18.85 -21.16 9.70
C ASN A 52 -17.49 -21.82 9.93
N LYS A 53 -16.41 -21.26 9.40
CA LYS A 53 -15.05 -21.84 9.46
C LYS A 53 -14.20 -21.29 10.61
N GLY A 54 -14.67 -20.26 11.31
CA GLY A 54 -13.92 -19.63 12.41
C GLY A 54 -12.57 -19.03 11.97
N LEU A 55 -12.45 -18.68 10.69
CA LEU A 55 -11.21 -18.14 10.13
C LEU A 55 -10.92 -16.76 10.70
N LYS A 56 -9.65 -16.53 11.04
CA LYS A 56 -9.16 -15.21 11.45
C LYS A 56 -8.31 -14.64 10.33
N PHE A 57 -8.91 -13.81 9.49
CA PHE A 57 -8.19 -13.09 8.45
C PHE A 57 -7.13 -12.18 9.05
N ARG A 58 -5.95 -12.19 8.45
CA ARG A 58 -4.78 -11.42 8.86
C ARG A 58 -4.48 -10.32 7.88
N MET A 59 -4.77 -10.55 6.61
CA MET A 59 -4.44 -9.63 5.52
C MET A 59 -5.33 -9.91 4.32
N ILE A 60 -5.71 -8.86 3.60
CA ILE A 60 -6.42 -8.93 2.33
C ILE A 60 -5.69 -8.04 1.34
N GLU A 61 -5.46 -8.55 0.15
CA GLU A 61 -4.87 -7.83 -0.97
C GLU A 61 -5.96 -7.59 -2.02
N MET A 62 -6.08 -6.34 -2.49
CA MET A 62 -7.00 -5.96 -3.54
C MET A 62 -6.30 -5.08 -4.58
N SER A 63 -6.83 -5.04 -5.80
CA SER A 63 -6.28 -4.25 -6.91
C SER A 63 -7.36 -3.57 -7.75
N LEU A 64 -7.05 -2.37 -8.23
CA LEU A 64 -7.82 -1.66 -9.26
C LEU A 64 -6.83 -1.20 -10.32
N GLY A 65 -6.87 -1.81 -11.51
CA GLY A 65 -5.86 -1.61 -12.54
C GLY A 65 -4.45 -1.80 -11.98
N GLN A 66 -3.69 -0.70 -11.93
CA GLN A 66 -2.33 -0.66 -11.38
C GLN A 66 -2.21 -0.35 -9.90
N VAL A 67 -3.28 0.04 -9.25
CA VAL A 67 -3.29 0.33 -7.81
C VAL A 67 -3.43 -0.96 -7.02
N ARG A 68 -2.63 -1.12 -5.98
CA ARG A 68 -2.77 -2.19 -4.98
C ARG A 68 -3.00 -1.64 -3.59
N VAL A 69 -4.02 -2.14 -2.93
CA VAL A 69 -4.26 -1.89 -1.51
C VAL A 69 -4.09 -3.20 -0.75
N THR A 70 -3.43 -3.13 0.40
CA THR A 70 -3.34 -4.27 1.32
C THR A 70 -3.70 -3.82 2.71
N PHE A 71 -4.61 -4.54 3.34
CA PHE A 71 -5.03 -4.20 4.67
C PHE A 71 -5.05 -5.42 5.58
N GLY A 72 -4.48 -5.23 6.76
CA GLY A 72 -4.34 -6.28 7.76
C GLY A 72 -5.24 -6.06 8.96
N ALA A 73 -5.60 -7.14 9.66
CA ALA A 73 -6.35 -7.05 10.92
C ALA A 73 -5.48 -6.43 12.02
N GLY A 74 -5.87 -5.24 12.48
CA GLY A 74 -5.21 -4.45 13.52
C GLY A 74 -6.02 -4.31 14.80
N ARG A 75 -5.43 -3.68 15.82
CA ARG A 75 -6.17 -3.25 17.03
C ARG A 75 -6.77 -1.86 16.90
N MET A 76 -6.26 -1.08 15.94
CA MET A 76 -6.67 0.27 15.61
C MET A 76 -6.32 0.52 14.14
N ASN A 77 -6.98 1.50 13.52
CA ASN A 77 -6.67 1.89 12.16
C ASN A 77 -5.30 2.60 12.16
N THR A 78 -4.35 2.08 11.38
CA THR A 78 -2.98 2.63 11.36
C THR A 78 -2.36 2.45 10.00
N PHE A 79 -1.88 3.55 9.43
CA PHE A 79 -1.12 3.50 8.19
C PHE A 79 0.22 2.77 8.39
N GLY A 80 0.56 1.87 7.48
CA GLY A 80 1.76 1.03 7.57
C GLY A 80 2.91 1.51 6.70
N TYR A 81 2.69 1.54 5.38
CA TYR A 81 3.70 1.88 4.37
C TYR A 81 3.05 2.04 3.01
N PHE A 82 3.76 2.67 2.07
CA PHE A 82 3.47 2.57 0.64
C PHE A 82 4.61 1.86 -0.08
N GLY A 83 4.34 1.44 -1.32
CA GLY A 83 5.23 0.62 -2.12
C GLY A 83 5.48 1.15 -3.51
N TYR A 84 6.71 0.95 -3.97
CA TYR A 84 7.15 1.23 -5.33
C TYR A 84 7.48 -0.05 -6.07
N ARG A 85 7.13 -0.10 -7.35
CA ARG A 85 7.70 -1.06 -8.29
C ARG A 85 8.99 -0.50 -8.85
N VAL A 86 9.99 -1.36 -8.88
CA VAL A 86 11.31 -1.04 -9.38
C VAL A 86 11.84 -2.22 -10.20
N ASN A 87 12.58 -1.93 -11.26
CA ASN A 87 13.35 -2.95 -11.96
C ASN A 87 14.61 -3.33 -11.13
N GLY A 88 15.35 -4.34 -11.58
CA GLY A 88 16.54 -4.83 -10.87
C GLY A 88 17.66 -3.79 -10.71
N GLU A 89 17.86 -2.92 -11.71
CA GLU A 89 18.88 -1.86 -11.68
C GLU A 89 18.48 -0.73 -10.72
N GLU A 90 17.23 -0.28 -10.80
CA GLU A 90 16.63 0.70 -9.89
C GLU A 90 16.72 0.20 -8.45
N HIS A 91 16.33 -1.06 -8.20
CA HIS A 91 16.42 -1.68 -6.88
C HIS A 91 17.84 -1.64 -6.33
N ALA A 92 18.83 -2.14 -7.08
CA ALA A 92 20.22 -2.16 -6.66
C ALA A 92 20.76 -0.74 -6.38
N SER A 93 20.38 0.23 -7.21
CA SER A 93 20.78 1.63 -7.08
C SER A 93 20.16 2.28 -5.83
N ILE A 94 18.88 2.06 -5.57
CA ILE A 94 18.18 2.55 -4.38
C ILE A 94 18.79 1.95 -3.11
N LEU A 95 19.06 0.64 -3.08
CA LEU A 95 19.67 0.00 -1.90
C LEU A 95 21.06 0.56 -1.59
N ARG A 96 21.85 0.87 -2.61
CA ARG A 96 23.15 1.52 -2.43
C ARG A 96 23.00 2.90 -1.80
N ARG A 97 22.13 3.76 -2.37
CA ARG A 97 21.89 5.11 -1.84
C ARG A 97 21.28 5.09 -0.44
N ALA A 98 20.32 4.20 -0.19
CA ALA A 98 19.74 4.01 1.14
C ALA A 98 20.80 3.67 2.19
N LYS A 99 21.75 2.78 1.85
CA LYS A 99 22.86 2.43 2.73
C LYS A 99 23.80 3.61 2.97
N GLU A 100 24.13 4.37 1.92
CA GLU A 100 24.97 5.58 2.01
C GLU A 100 24.32 6.68 2.88
N HIS A 101 22.98 6.79 2.83
CA HIS A 101 22.18 7.71 3.63
C HIS A 101 21.81 7.18 5.03
N GLY A 102 22.27 5.98 5.40
CA GLY A 102 22.00 5.40 6.72
C GLY A 102 20.56 4.92 6.95
N TRP A 103 19.77 4.74 5.89
CA TRP A 103 18.43 4.16 5.99
C TRP A 103 18.51 2.68 6.38
N GLY A 104 17.55 2.22 7.19
CA GLY A 104 17.42 0.81 7.54
C GLY A 104 16.97 -0.01 6.32
N ILE A 105 17.61 -1.16 6.07
CA ILE A 105 17.29 -2.04 4.94
C ILE A 105 16.94 -3.43 5.45
N ASN A 106 15.74 -3.91 5.11
CA ASN A 106 15.27 -5.26 5.41
C ASN A 106 14.86 -5.98 4.12
N LYS A 107 15.79 -6.78 3.59
CA LYS A 107 15.57 -7.56 2.37
C LYS A 107 14.81 -8.86 2.69
N LYS A 108 13.71 -9.08 1.98
CA LYS A 108 12.98 -10.36 1.90
C LYS A 108 13.18 -10.96 0.51
N GLU A 109 12.57 -12.12 0.28
CA GLU A 109 12.74 -12.88 -0.95
C GLU A 109 12.31 -12.10 -2.21
N ARG A 110 11.17 -11.38 -2.15
CA ARG A 110 10.60 -10.62 -3.29
C ARG A 110 10.36 -9.14 -3.02
N ARG A 111 10.64 -8.69 -1.80
CA ARG A 111 10.33 -7.33 -1.34
C ARG A 111 11.44 -6.82 -0.45
N THR A 112 11.76 -5.54 -0.52
CA THR A 112 12.70 -4.90 0.41
C THR A 112 11.96 -3.79 1.12
N PHE A 113 12.07 -3.76 2.44
CA PHE A 113 11.59 -2.64 3.22
C PHE A 113 12.73 -1.69 3.53
N LEU A 114 12.52 -0.40 3.24
CA LEU A 114 13.39 0.68 3.65
C LEU A 114 12.77 1.42 4.84
N GLN A 115 13.59 1.76 5.82
CA GLN A 115 13.19 2.55 6.97
C GLN A 115 14.00 3.86 6.97
N PRO A 116 13.40 4.98 6.52
CA PRO A 116 14.03 6.29 6.65
C PRO A 116 14.13 6.69 8.13
N PRO A 117 15.02 7.65 8.48
CA PRO A 117 15.12 8.19 9.84
C PRO A 117 13.83 8.85 10.32
N THR A 118 13.12 9.51 9.42
CA THR A 118 11.80 10.11 9.65
C THR A 118 10.83 9.72 8.53
N GLY A 119 9.55 9.65 8.86
CA GLY A 119 8.49 9.26 7.92
C GLY A 119 8.23 7.76 7.82
N PRO A 120 7.39 7.34 6.87
CA PRO A 120 6.93 5.96 6.79
C PRO A 120 8.01 5.03 6.28
N LYS A 121 7.85 3.76 6.64
CA LYS A 121 8.52 2.65 5.96
C LYS A 121 8.09 2.63 4.49
N ILE A 122 9.01 2.23 3.62
CA ILE A 122 8.79 2.09 2.18
C ILE A 122 8.97 0.63 1.79
N GLN A 123 8.11 0.12 0.91
CA GLN A 123 8.27 -1.19 0.29
C GLN A 123 8.80 -1.02 -1.15
N LEU A 124 9.79 -1.81 -1.52
CA LEU A 124 10.24 -1.97 -2.90
C LEU A 124 9.89 -3.39 -3.36
N ASP A 125 9.08 -3.48 -4.40
CA ASP A 125 8.80 -4.73 -5.08
C ASP A 125 9.58 -4.73 -6.39
N TRP A 126 10.50 -5.69 -6.53
CA TRP A 126 11.19 -5.97 -7.78
C TRP A 126 10.80 -7.39 -8.19
N ALA A 127 9.92 -7.51 -9.17
CA ALA A 127 9.55 -8.78 -9.78
C ALA A 127 9.66 -8.61 -11.29
N GLU A 128 10.19 -9.62 -11.98
CA GLU A 128 10.28 -9.65 -13.45
C GLU A 128 8.91 -9.75 -14.12
N GLU A 129 7.87 -10.11 -13.36
CA GLU A 129 6.48 -10.12 -13.82
C GLU A 129 5.57 -9.68 -12.68
N LEU A 130 5.03 -8.47 -12.77
CA LEU A 130 3.70 -8.20 -12.25
C LEU A 130 2.87 -7.82 -13.47
N PRO A 131 2.02 -8.72 -14.00
CA PRO A 131 1.04 -8.33 -14.98
C PRO A 131 0.06 -7.41 -14.26
N ILE A 132 0.24 -6.14 -14.53
CA ILE A 132 -0.62 -5.09 -14.06
C ILE A 132 -1.16 -4.49 -15.35
N GLY A 133 -2.30 -5.02 -15.78
CA GLY A 133 -3.10 -4.41 -16.82
C GLY A 133 -4.13 -3.50 -16.16
N GLY A 134 -4.56 -2.48 -16.90
CA GLY A 134 -5.55 -1.52 -16.41
C GLY A 134 -5.05 -0.09 -16.55
N LYS A 135 -6.01 0.82 -16.58
CA LYS A 135 -5.77 2.24 -16.82
C LYS A 135 -5.53 3.00 -15.52
N GLU A 136 -5.92 2.41 -14.38
CA GLU A 136 -5.90 3.07 -13.09
C GLU A 136 -4.51 3.07 -12.46
N GLU A 137 -3.98 4.24 -12.10
CA GLU A 137 -2.64 4.42 -11.55
C GLU A 137 -2.65 5.26 -10.28
N LEU A 138 -1.80 4.92 -9.32
CA LEU A 138 -1.68 5.68 -8.07
C LEU A 138 -0.80 6.90 -8.31
N GLN A 139 -1.44 8.05 -8.57
CA GLN A 139 -0.76 9.28 -8.99
C GLN A 139 -0.07 10.00 -7.83
N SER A 140 -0.71 10.03 -6.66
CA SER A 140 -0.12 10.69 -5.49
C SER A 140 -0.73 10.17 -4.20
N VAL A 141 0.01 10.37 -3.11
CA VAL A 141 -0.45 10.14 -1.75
C VAL A 141 -0.12 11.34 -0.89
N LEU A 142 -1.03 11.67 0.02
CA LEU A 142 -0.87 12.69 1.04
C LEU A 142 -0.81 12.00 2.40
N ILE A 143 0.29 12.22 3.11
CA ILE A 143 0.48 11.75 4.46
C ILE A 143 0.52 12.92 5.45
N THR A 144 0.12 12.64 6.67
CA THR A 144 0.22 13.58 7.79
C THR A 144 1.32 13.12 8.73
N SER A 145 1.94 14.06 9.46
CA SER A 145 2.92 13.73 10.50
C SER A 145 3.09 14.93 11.43
N PRO A 146 3.38 14.73 12.73
CA PRO A 146 3.75 15.81 13.64
C PRO A 146 5.12 16.39 13.35
N GLU A 147 5.98 15.63 12.66
CA GLU A 147 7.31 16.06 12.26
C GLU A 147 7.40 16.11 10.73
N PRO A 148 7.99 17.17 10.16
CA PRO A 148 8.29 17.20 8.74
C PRO A 148 9.26 16.07 8.40
N TYR A 149 9.08 15.46 7.23
CA TYR A 149 10.10 14.61 6.63
C TYR A 149 10.74 15.34 5.45
N ASP A 150 12.03 15.09 5.24
CA ASP A 150 12.79 15.75 4.19
C ASP A 150 12.56 15.06 2.85
N SER A 151 11.71 15.65 2.02
CA SER A 151 11.47 15.15 0.66
C SER A 151 12.76 15.11 -0.18
N HIS A 152 13.79 15.92 0.12
CA HIS A 152 15.08 15.84 -0.56
C HIS A 152 15.85 14.58 -0.19
N ASP A 153 15.84 14.16 1.07
CA ASP A 153 16.46 12.89 1.49
C ASP A 153 15.80 11.72 0.76
N TRP A 154 14.48 11.76 0.67
CA TRP A 154 13.69 10.78 -0.07
C TRP A 154 14.01 10.76 -1.56
N LEU A 155 14.04 11.91 -2.22
CA LEU A 155 14.42 12.02 -3.63
C LEU A 155 15.88 11.61 -3.86
N THR A 156 16.77 11.83 -2.90
CA THR A 156 18.16 11.38 -3.02
C THR A 156 18.24 9.86 -3.00
N VAL A 157 17.50 9.20 -2.10
CA VAL A 157 17.52 7.73 -2.00
C VAL A 157 16.70 7.07 -3.11
N LEU A 158 15.50 7.54 -3.39
CA LEU A 158 14.59 6.94 -4.37
C LEU A 158 14.93 7.34 -5.82
N GLY A 159 15.52 8.51 -6.03
CA GLY A 159 15.82 9.11 -7.33
C GLY A 159 15.03 10.40 -7.56
N ALA A 160 15.61 11.34 -8.32
CA ALA A 160 15.04 12.69 -8.50
C ALA A 160 13.68 12.72 -9.20
N GLU A 161 13.35 11.68 -9.98
CA GLU A 161 12.08 11.53 -10.68
C GLU A 161 11.04 10.71 -9.87
N ALA A 162 11.37 10.35 -8.63
CA ALA A 162 10.47 9.60 -7.78
C ALA A 162 9.22 10.40 -7.41
N LEU A 163 8.04 9.77 -7.53
CA LEU A 163 6.83 10.28 -6.90
C LEU A 163 6.92 10.07 -5.38
N VAL A 164 7.32 11.10 -4.64
CA VAL A 164 7.33 11.10 -3.18
C VAL A 164 5.98 11.58 -2.63
N PRO A 165 5.54 11.09 -1.46
CA PRO A 165 4.34 11.59 -0.82
C PRO A 165 4.39 13.11 -0.60
N ALA A 166 3.22 13.75 -0.69
CA ALA A 166 3.03 15.06 -0.12
C ALA A 166 2.84 14.96 1.40
N TRP A 167 3.15 16.03 2.12
CA TRP A 167 3.07 16.09 3.57
C TRP A 167 2.23 17.25 4.07
N GLN A 168 1.54 17.04 5.19
CA GLN A 168 0.97 18.10 6.02
C GLN A 168 1.23 17.87 7.51
N GLU A 169 1.53 18.96 8.23
CA GLU A 169 1.71 18.93 9.67
C GLU A 169 0.37 18.69 10.39
N LYS A 170 0.28 17.57 11.13
CA LYS A 170 -0.85 17.25 12.01
C LYS A 170 -0.37 16.42 13.21
N HIS A 171 -1.26 16.19 14.18
CA HIS A 171 -0.91 15.51 15.43
C HIS A 171 -0.51 14.03 15.31
N ALA A 172 -0.82 13.37 14.19
CA ALA A 172 -0.60 11.95 14.00
C ALA A 172 0.01 11.65 12.63
N PHE A 173 0.63 10.46 12.54
CA PHE A 173 1.16 9.93 11.30
C PHE A 173 0.11 9.07 10.60
N GLU A 174 -0.49 9.57 9.53
CA GLU A 174 -1.61 8.91 8.84
C GLU A 174 -1.48 9.02 7.31
N LEU A 175 -2.16 8.13 6.60
CA LEU A 175 -2.45 8.30 5.18
C LEU A 175 -3.78 9.03 5.06
N GLU A 176 -3.74 10.27 4.62
CA GLU A 176 -4.95 11.11 4.55
C GLU A 176 -5.65 10.96 3.22
N LYS A 177 -4.89 10.95 2.12
CA LYS A 177 -5.48 10.90 0.78
C LYS A 177 -4.63 10.12 -0.20
N VAL A 178 -5.31 9.43 -1.12
CA VAL A 178 -4.73 8.85 -2.33
C VAL A 178 -5.44 9.39 -3.56
N VAL A 179 -4.69 9.63 -4.63
CA VAL A 179 -5.23 10.06 -5.92
C VAL A 179 -5.01 8.95 -6.93
N ILE A 180 -6.10 8.47 -7.51
CA ILE A 180 -6.11 7.39 -8.50
C ILE A 180 -6.51 8.00 -9.85
N GLN A 181 -5.58 7.98 -10.79
CA GLN A 181 -5.78 8.45 -12.16
C GLN A 181 -6.30 7.30 -13.03
N GLY A 182 -7.07 7.59 -14.08
CA GLY A 182 -7.56 6.60 -15.05
C GLY A 182 -8.91 5.99 -14.71
N ALA A 183 -9.63 6.49 -13.70
CA ALA A 183 -10.98 6.04 -13.38
C ALA A 183 -11.98 6.30 -14.52
N GLU A 184 -13.14 5.64 -14.51
CA GLU A 184 -14.21 5.94 -15.48
C GLU A 184 -14.90 7.28 -15.19
N GLU A 185 -15.05 7.62 -13.92
CA GLU A 185 -15.71 8.83 -13.47
C GLU A 185 -14.85 9.55 -12.42
N MET A 186 -15.02 10.87 -12.32
CA MET A 186 -14.43 11.64 -11.22
C MET A 186 -15.31 11.48 -9.98
N GLU A 187 -14.74 10.91 -8.93
CA GLU A 187 -15.44 10.69 -7.67
C GLU A 187 -14.49 10.87 -6.49
N THR A 188 -15.04 11.24 -5.33
CA THR A 188 -14.31 11.22 -4.06
C THR A 188 -15.05 10.37 -3.06
N ALA A 189 -14.32 9.51 -2.35
CA ALA A 189 -14.85 8.65 -1.31
C ALA A 189 -13.94 8.67 -0.09
N GLN A 190 -14.47 8.29 1.08
CA GLN A 190 -13.65 8.05 2.26
C GLN A 190 -13.81 6.59 2.68
N ASP A 191 -12.69 5.88 2.80
CA ASP A 191 -12.71 4.48 3.20
C ASP A 191 -13.00 4.32 4.72
N PRO A 192 -13.30 3.09 5.19
CA PRO A 192 -13.54 2.83 6.61
C PRO A 192 -12.37 3.17 7.54
N ASN A 193 -11.19 3.44 6.99
CA ASN A 193 -9.95 3.76 7.70
C ASN A 193 -9.70 5.27 7.73
N GLY A 194 -10.59 6.07 7.15
CA GLY A 194 -10.50 7.52 7.09
C GLY A 194 -9.69 8.06 5.92
N VAL A 195 -9.20 7.20 5.01
CA VAL A 195 -8.42 7.60 3.84
C VAL A 195 -9.37 8.14 2.77
N TYR A 196 -9.11 9.36 2.30
CA TYR A 196 -9.82 9.91 1.15
C TYR A 196 -9.27 9.34 -0.16
N LEU A 197 -10.13 8.75 -0.98
CA LEU A 197 -9.82 8.32 -2.33
C LEU A 197 -10.35 9.39 -3.29
N GLU A 198 -9.49 9.90 -4.16
CA GLU A 198 -9.85 10.83 -5.23
C GLU A 198 -9.60 10.15 -6.58
N PHE A 199 -10.70 9.78 -7.25
CA PHE A 199 -10.68 9.17 -8.57
C PHE A 199 -10.70 10.24 -9.66
N ARG A 200 -9.80 10.14 -10.63
CA ARG A 200 -9.65 11.09 -11.75
C ARG A 200 -9.66 10.33 -13.07
N THR A 201 -10.26 10.93 -14.10
CA THR A 201 -10.31 10.41 -15.48
C THR A 201 -9.02 10.69 -16.23
#